data_AF-A0A1Y1CTL8-F1
#
_entry.id   AF-A0A1Y1CTL8-F1
#
_cell.length_a   1.000
_cell.length_b   1.000
_cell.length_c   1.000
_cell.angle_alpha   90.00
_cell.angle_beta   90.00
_cell.angle_gamma   90.00
#
_symmetry.space_group_name_H-M   'P 1'
#
loop_
_entity.id
_entity.type
_entity.pdbx_description
1 polymer ?
#
loop_
_entity_poly.entity_id
_entity_poly.type
_entity_poly.pdbx_seq_one_letter_code
_entity_poly.pdbx_strand_id
1 'polypeptide(L)'
;MPYNQILKKRYVIDVKHWDIPTNGTNPVKTTDNLQVAIDWAVAEGYGVIRLPAGHYLIGKYGNDVYQAGIELKSKMAFVLNKDAIIEMAPNDKWNYSAIAITRKEYVVISGCTILGDRYEHTYTPRENDGQLHMMKDT
;
A
#
# COMPACT_ATOMS: atom_id res chain seq x y z
N MET A 1 5.69 -21.24 -5.50
CA MET A 1 5.64 -20.66 -4.15
C MET A 1 6.90 -21.11 -3.42
N PRO A 2 7.77 -20.17 -2.99
CA PRO A 2 9.09 -20.50 -2.45
C PRO A 2 9.06 -21.02 -1.00
N TYR A 3 8.03 -20.68 -0.22
CA TYR A 3 7.92 -21.08 1.20
C TYR A 3 6.82 -22.13 1.38
N ASN A 4 7.12 -23.22 2.11
CA ASN A 4 6.14 -24.27 2.42
C ASN A 4 5.17 -23.88 3.54
N GLN A 5 5.48 -22.83 4.31
CA GLN A 5 4.61 -22.25 5.34
C GLN A 5 3.41 -21.49 4.74
N ILE A 6 3.47 -21.11 3.46
CA ILE A 6 2.37 -20.44 2.76
C ILE A 6 1.32 -21.48 2.38
N LEU A 7 0.10 -21.32 2.89
CA LEU A 7 -1.02 -22.18 2.54
C LEU A 7 -1.36 -22.08 1.05
N LYS A 8 -1.72 -23.21 0.44
CA LYS A 8 -1.96 -23.28 -1.01
C LYS A 8 -3.33 -22.75 -1.45
N LYS A 9 -4.28 -22.59 -0.51
CA LYS A 9 -5.63 -22.07 -0.77
C LYS A 9 -5.53 -20.66 -1.33
N ARG A 10 -6.27 -20.38 -2.40
CA ARG A 10 -6.17 -19.13 -3.17
C ARG A 10 -7.45 -18.34 -3.11
N TYR A 11 -7.32 -17.03 -2.99
CA TYR A 11 -8.42 -16.08 -3.05
C TYR A 11 -8.08 -14.95 -4.02
N VAL A 12 -9.01 -14.59 -4.88
CA VAL A 12 -8.94 -13.38 -5.71
C VAL A 12 -9.82 -12.35 -5.05
N ILE A 13 -9.26 -11.18 -4.74
CA ILE A 13 -10.00 -10.10 -4.09
C ILE A 13 -11.16 -9.66 -5.00
N ASP A 14 -12.38 -9.84 -4.52
CA ASP A 14 -13.58 -9.30 -5.15
C ASP A 14 -13.73 -7.81 -4.82
N VAL A 15 -13.15 -6.97 -5.67
CA VAL A 15 -13.15 -5.51 -5.49
C VAL A 15 -14.55 -4.91 -5.40
N LYS A 16 -15.58 -5.55 -5.95
CA LYS A 16 -16.97 -5.07 -5.84
C LYS A 16 -17.56 -5.44 -4.48
N HIS A 17 -17.36 -6.67 -4.03
CA HIS A 17 -17.82 -7.13 -2.73
C HIS A 17 -17.22 -6.31 -1.58
N TRP A 18 -15.93 -6.00 -1.66
CA TRP A 18 -15.22 -5.21 -0.66
C TRP A 18 -15.32 -3.70 -0.89
N ASP A 19 -16.03 -3.24 -1.94
CA ASP A 19 -16.18 -1.84 -2.28
C ASP A 19 -14.82 -1.10 -2.37
N ILE A 20 -13.87 -1.71 -3.08
CA ILE A 20 -12.50 -1.20 -3.27
C ILE A 20 -12.46 -0.37 -4.57
N PRO A 21 -12.16 0.94 -4.50
CA PRO A 21 -11.90 1.74 -5.69
C PRO A 21 -10.71 1.21 -6.49
N THR A 22 -10.85 1.18 -7.83
CA THR A 22 -9.86 0.63 -8.78
C THR A 22 -9.46 1.63 -9.88
N ASN A 23 -9.84 2.89 -9.72
CA ASN A 23 -9.71 3.95 -10.71
C ASN A 23 -8.80 5.10 -10.24
N GLY A 24 -7.92 4.85 -9.27
CA GLY A 24 -6.99 5.85 -8.75
C GLY A 24 -7.65 6.89 -7.86
N THR A 25 -8.73 6.56 -7.13
CA THR A 25 -9.46 7.53 -6.28
C THR A 25 -9.62 7.03 -4.84
N ASN A 26 -9.98 7.96 -3.94
CA ASN A 26 -10.36 7.71 -2.56
C ASN A 26 -9.34 6.85 -1.76
N PRO A 27 -8.15 7.41 -1.47
CA PRO A 27 -7.01 6.64 -0.98
C PRO A 27 -7.24 5.97 0.37
N VAL A 28 -7.95 6.65 1.28
CA VAL A 28 -8.29 6.10 2.61
C VAL A 28 -9.20 4.89 2.46
N LYS A 29 -10.29 5.01 1.68
CA LYS A 29 -11.23 3.91 1.45
C LYS A 29 -10.55 2.72 0.78
N THR A 30 -9.75 2.97 -0.26
CA THR A 30 -8.99 1.91 -0.94
C THR A 30 -8.05 1.21 0.02
N THR A 31 -7.33 1.95 0.87
CA THR A 31 -6.42 1.38 1.87
C THR A 31 -7.16 0.51 2.86
N ASP A 32 -8.23 1.04 3.46
CA ASP A 32 -8.99 0.34 4.51
C ASP A 32 -9.69 -0.90 3.97
N ASN A 33 -10.41 -0.78 2.86
CA ASN A 33 -11.16 -1.90 2.29
C ASN A 33 -10.25 -2.99 1.73
N LEU A 34 -9.11 -2.61 1.14
CA LEU A 34 -8.11 -3.58 0.70
C LEU A 34 -7.47 -4.30 1.90
N GLN A 35 -7.18 -3.59 2.99
CA GLN A 35 -6.67 -4.20 4.22
C GLN A 35 -7.68 -5.18 4.81
N VAL A 36 -8.96 -4.81 4.88
CA VAL A 36 -10.03 -5.70 5.37
C VAL A 36 -10.14 -6.96 4.52
N ALA A 37 -10.09 -6.84 3.19
CA ALA A 37 -10.13 -8.00 2.29
C ALA A 37 -8.94 -8.95 2.49
N ILE A 38 -7.74 -8.40 2.70
CA ILE A 38 -6.53 -9.19 2.99
C ILE A 38 -6.66 -9.89 4.34
N ASP A 39 -7.07 -9.17 5.38
CA ASP A 39 -7.18 -9.68 6.75
C ASP A 39 -8.24 -10.79 6.84
N TRP A 40 -9.40 -10.59 6.21
CA TRP A 40 -10.42 -11.62 6.08
C TRP A 40 -9.89 -12.86 5.36
N ALA A 41 -9.19 -12.69 4.23
CA ALA A 41 -8.69 -13.83 3.47
C ALA A 41 -7.66 -14.65 4.26
N VAL A 42 -6.78 -13.98 5.02
CA VAL A 42 -5.85 -14.67 5.92
C VAL A 42 -6.60 -15.44 7.01
N ALA A 43 -7.63 -14.83 7.62
CA ALA A 43 -8.46 -15.48 8.63
C ALA A 43 -9.19 -16.73 8.10
N GLU A 44 -9.61 -16.71 6.84
CA GLU A 44 -10.25 -17.83 6.12
C GLU A 44 -9.26 -18.90 5.62
N GLY A 45 -7.98 -18.78 5.99
CA GLY A 45 -6.93 -19.74 5.65
C GLY A 45 -6.43 -19.65 4.22
N TYR A 46 -6.65 -18.53 3.52
CA TYR A 46 -6.05 -18.28 2.22
C TYR A 46 -4.59 -17.85 2.39
N GLY A 47 -3.65 -18.64 1.89
CA GLY A 47 -2.23 -18.30 1.87
C GLY A 47 -1.81 -17.56 0.60
N VAL A 48 -2.59 -17.64 -0.48
CA VAL A 48 -2.32 -16.90 -1.72
C VAL A 48 -3.47 -15.95 -2.02
N ILE A 49 -3.23 -14.66 -1.85
CA ILE A 49 -4.20 -13.60 -2.06
C ILE A 49 -3.83 -12.86 -3.34
N ARG A 50 -4.78 -12.72 -4.27
CA ARG A 50 -4.58 -12.12 -5.58
C ARG A 50 -5.32 -10.81 -5.73
N LEU A 51 -4.59 -9.75 -6.10
CA LEU A 51 -5.19 -8.47 -6.48
C LEU A 51 -5.43 -8.45 -8.01
N PRO A 52 -6.66 -8.20 -8.49
CA PRO A 52 -6.94 -8.07 -9.91
C PRO A 52 -6.31 -6.78 -10.49
N ALA A 53 -6.31 -6.65 -11.82
CA ALA A 53 -5.87 -5.42 -12.48
C ALA A 53 -6.70 -4.22 -12.02
N GLY A 54 -6.11 -3.04 -12.03
CA GLY A 54 -6.74 -1.81 -11.53
C GLY A 54 -5.72 -0.84 -10.98
N HIS A 55 -6.15 0.40 -10.79
CA HIS A 55 -5.37 1.46 -10.20
C HIS A 55 -5.85 1.73 -8.77
N TYR A 56 -5.05 1.31 -7.81
CA TYR A 56 -5.36 1.38 -6.38
C TYR A 56 -4.55 2.52 -5.79
N LEU A 57 -5.16 3.70 -5.74
CA LEU A 57 -4.61 4.82 -4.97
C LEU A 57 -4.79 4.50 -3.49
N ILE A 58 -3.69 4.45 -2.75
CA ILE A 58 -3.64 4.13 -1.33
C ILE A 58 -2.98 5.26 -0.54
N GLY A 59 -2.99 5.15 0.78
CA GLY A 59 -2.44 6.15 1.68
C GLY A 59 -3.51 6.63 2.65
N LYS A 60 -3.23 6.47 3.93
CA LYS A 60 -4.01 7.07 5.02
C LYS A 60 -3.08 7.65 6.07
N TYR A 61 -3.62 8.56 6.88
CA TYR A 61 -2.88 9.13 8.00
C TYR A 61 -2.34 8.01 8.91
N GLY A 62 -1.02 7.94 9.06
CA GLY A 62 -0.36 7.05 10.01
C GLY A 62 -0.01 7.80 11.29
N ASN A 63 0.76 8.88 11.15
CA ASN A 63 1.05 9.87 12.17
C ASN A 63 1.60 11.16 11.52
N ASP A 64 2.05 12.12 12.32
CA ASP A 64 2.54 13.42 11.84
C ASP A 64 3.69 13.34 10.83
N VAL A 65 4.50 12.27 10.89
CA VAL A 65 5.66 12.08 9.99
C VAL A 65 5.47 10.95 8.97
N TYR A 66 4.45 10.12 9.13
CA TYR A 66 4.25 8.88 8.35
C TYR A 66 2.87 8.76 7.68
N GLN A 67 2.86 8.49 6.38
CA GLN A 67 1.67 8.05 5.65
C GLN A 67 1.64 6.51 5.53
N ALA A 68 0.53 5.88 5.92
CA ALA A 68 0.40 4.42 5.96
C ALA A 68 -0.26 3.87 4.69
N GLY A 69 0.30 2.79 4.14
CA GLY A 69 -0.30 1.97 3.07
C GLY A 69 -0.84 0.64 3.60
N ILE A 70 -0.60 -0.45 2.85
CA ILE A 70 -1.11 -1.80 3.15
C ILE A 70 -0.11 -2.58 4.01
N GLU A 71 -0.60 -3.27 5.04
CA GLU A 71 0.21 -4.15 5.90
C GLU A 71 -0.02 -5.62 5.57
N LEU A 72 1.07 -6.34 5.26
CA LEU A 72 0.99 -7.79 5.03
C LEU A 72 1.17 -8.59 6.32
N LYS A 73 0.62 -9.81 6.34
CA LYS A 73 0.76 -10.76 7.45
C LYS A 73 1.88 -11.76 7.16
N SER A 74 2.28 -12.56 8.15
CA SER A 74 3.21 -13.68 7.93
C SER A 74 2.55 -14.79 7.11
N LYS A 75 3.37 -15.62 6.45
CA LYS A 75 2.92 -16.86 5.79
C LYS A 75 1.87 -16.64 4.69
N MET A 76 1.98 -15.54 3.96
CA MET A 76 1.11 -15.24 2.81
C MET A 76 1.90 -14.83 1.56
N ALA A 77 1.30 -15.06 0.42
CA ALA A 77 1.72 -14.51 -0.87
C ALA A 77 0.67 -13.53 -1.37
N PHE A 78 1.06 -12.28 -1.53
CA PHE A 78 0.28 -11.26 -2.21
C PHE A 78 0.71 -11.22 -3.68
N VAL A 79 -0.11 -11.82 -4.55
CA VAL A 79 0.19 -12.01 -5.98
C VAL A 79 -0.68 -11.06 -6.79
N LEU A 80 -0.08 -9.97 -7.25
CA LEU A 80 -0.80 -8.91 -7.92
C LEU A 80 -0.79 -9.13 -9.44
N ASN A 81 -1.89 -8.75 -10.10
CA ASN A 81 -1.92 -8.70 -11.55
C ASN A 81 -0.79 -7.79 -12.08
N LYS A 82 -0.18 -8.12 -13.23
CA LYS A 82 0.86 -7.30 -13.86
C LYS A 82 0.39 -5.88 -14.19
N ASP A 83 -0.91 -5.71 -14.46
CA ASP A 83 -1.55 -4.44 -14.79
C ASP A 83 -2.22 -3.80 -13.55
N ALA A 84 -1.92 -4.28 -12.35
CA ALA A 84 -2.29 -3.60 -11.11
C ALA A 84 -1.27 -2.50 -10.79
N ILE A 85 -1.73 -1.34 -10.35
CA ILE A 85 -0.90 -0.24 -9.87
C ILE A 85 -1.30 0.03 -8.43
N ILE A 86 -0.35 -0.08 -7.49
CA ILE A 86 -0.50 0.43 -6.13
C ILE A 86 0.23 1.76 -6.09
N GLU A 87 -0.50 2.85 -5.95
CA GLU A 87 0.06 4.20 -5.93
C GLU A 87 -0.14 4.85 -4.57
N MET A 88 0.92 5.41 -4.00
CA MET A 88 0.79 6.26 -2.82
C MET A 88 0.19 7.61 -3.21
N ALA A 89 -0.88 8.01 -2.53
CA ALA A 89 -1.47 9.33 -2.70
C ALA A 89 -0.48 10.44 -2.34
N PRO A 90 -0.48 11.57 -3.08
CA PRO A 90 0.31 12.74 -2.73
C PRO A 90 0.11 13.14 -1.27
N ASN A 91 1.22 13.36 -0.57
CA ASN A 91 1.21 13.74 0.83
C ASN A 91 2.43 14.63 1.15
N ASP A 92 2.51 15.07 2.40
CA ASP A 92 3.56 15.93 2.95
C ASP A 92 4.40 15.21 4.03
N LYS A 93 4.25 13.89 4.15
CA LYS A 93 4.83 13.08 5.22
C LYS A 93 6.25 12.67 4.85
N TRP A 94 7.15 12.74 5.82
CA TRP A 94 8.58 12.47 5.59
C TRP A 94 8.85 11.03 5.17
N ASN A 95 8.02 10.10 5.61
CA ASN A 95 8.13 8.71 5.20
C ASN A 95 6.75 8.11 4.93
N TYR A 96 6.76 7.06 4.12
CA TYR A 96 5.60 6.21 3.92
C TYR A 96 6.03 4.82 3.50
N SER A 97 5.10 3.88 3.55
CA SER A 97 5.24 2.58 2.91
C SER A 97 3.96 2.26 2.17
N ALA A 98 4.06 2.10 0.85
CA ALA A 98 2.92 1.61 0.05
C ALA A 98 2.51 0.20 0.49
N ILE A 99 3.50 -0.66 0.76
CA ILE A 99 3.32 -1.99 1.35
C ILE A 99 4.32 -2.17 2.48
N ALA A 100 3.84 -2.46 3.69
CA ALA A 100 4.64 -2.67 4.88
C ALA A 100 4.69 -4.15 5.28
N ILE A 101 5.89 -4.61 5.63
CA ILE A 101 6.18 -5.96 6.15
C ILE A 101 6.94 -5.81 7.47
N THR A 102 6.24 -5.41 8.52
CA THR A 102 6.87 -5.12 9.82
C THR A 102 6.87 -6.35 10.71
N ARG A 103 8.07 -6.87 11.00
CA ARG A 103 8.27 -8.06 11.88
C ARG A 103 7.44 -9.27 11.42
N LYS A 104 7.41 -9.53 10.10
CA LYS A 104 6.72 -10.69 9.50
C LYS A 104 7.72 -11.61 8.82
N GLU A 105 7.28 -12.85 8.60
CA GLU A 105 8.08 -13.92 8.02
C GLU A 105 7.32 -14.65 6.90
N TYR A 106 8.04 -15.23 5.95
CA TYR A 106 7.49 -16.01 4.84
C TYR A 106 6.43 -15.23 4.03
N VAL A 107 6.78 -14.00 3.63
CA VAL A 107 5.93 -13.13 2.82
C VAL A 107 6.46 -13.10 1.39
N VAL A 108 5.55 -13.23 0.42
CA VAL A 108 5.87 -13.08 -1.01
C VAL A 108 5.03 -11.95 -1.57
N ILE A 109 5.67 -11.01 -2.27
CA ILE A 109 5.00 -10.03 -3.13
C ILE A 109 5.48 -10.30 -4.55
N SER A 110 4.56 -10.36 -5.52
CA SER A 110 4.93 -10.56 -6.92
C SER A 110 3.93 -9.91 -7.87
N GLY A 111 4.44 -9.32 -8.97
CA GLY A 111 3.64 -8.63 -9.98
C GLY A 111 3.53 -7.13 -9.72
N CYS A 112 2.51 -6.50 -10.31
CA CYS A 112 2.15 -5.07 -10.27
C CYS A 112 3.25 -4.03 -10.57
N THR A 113 2.82 -2.78 -10.56
CA THR A 113 3.65 -1.59 -10.35
C THR A 113 3.38 -1.02 -8.96
N ILE A 114 4.43 -0.72 -8.19
CA ILE A 114 4.33 0.06 -6.95
C ILE A 114 4.87 1.45 -7.26
N LEU A 115 3.99 2.45 -7.23
CA LEU A 115 4.28 3.84 -7.58
C LEU A 115 4.28 4.70 -6.32
N GLY A 116 5.38 5.41 -6.08
CA GLY A 116 5.45 6.45 -5.06
C GLY A 116 4.94 7.79 -5.59
N ASP A 117 4.84 8.76 -4.71
CA ASP A 117 4.30 10.11 -4.99
C ASP A 117 5.37 11.14 -5.38
N ARG A 118 6.61 10.73 -5.70
CA ARG A 118 7.79 11.62 -5.89
C ARG A 118 7.51 12.92 -6.66
N TYR A 119 6.73 12.87 -7.72
CA TYR A 119 6.48 14.03 -8.59
C TYR A 119 5.42 14.98 -8.05
N GLU A 120 4.55 14.51 -7.17
CA GLU A 120 3.43 15.26 -6.58
C GLU A 120 3.59 15.43 -5.05
N HIS A 121 4.74 15.02 -4.50
CA HIS A 121 5.02 15.07 -3.07
C HIS A 121 5.19 16.52 -2.60
N THR A 122 4.59 16.86 -1.46
CA THR A 122 4.76 18.18 -0.84
C THR A 122 5.98 18.16 0.09
N TYR A 123 7.13 18.61 -0.42
CA TYR A 123 8.37 18.67 0.35
C TYR A 123 8.33 19.82 1.37
N THR A 124 8.26 19.49 2.65
CA THR A 124 8.37 20.46 3.76
C THR A 124 9.79 20.47 4.33
N PRO A 125 10.56 21.58 4.18
CA PRO A 125 11.88 21.71 4.77
C PRO A 125 11.81 21.69 6.31
N ARG A 126 12.77 21.07 6.99
CA ARG A 126 12.93 21.26 8.45
C ARG A 126 13.62 22.59 8.73
N GLU A 127 13.31 23.20 9.87
CA GLU A 127 14.01 24.39 10.36
C GLU A 127 15.54 24.18 10.46
N ASN A 128 15.98 22.94 10.70
CA ASN A 128 17.39 22.57 10.83
C ASN A 128 18.01 21.96 9.56
N ASP A 129 17.30 21.94 8.42
CA ASP A 129 17.83 21.41 7.15
C ASP A 129 18.78 22.40 6.43
N GLY A 130 19.22 23.47 7.13
CA GLY A 130 20.15 24.46 6.59
C GLY A 130 19.55 25.36 5.50
N GLN A 131 18.23 25.34 5.29
CA GLN A 131 17.57 26.28 4.40
C GLN A 131 17.45 27.63 5.10
N LEU A 132 18.42 28.49 4.83
CA LEU A 132 18.33 29.92 5.06
C LEU A 132 16.97 30.41 4.52
N HIS A 133 16.24 31.15 5.33
CA HIS A 133 15.12 31.99 4.92
C HIS A 133 15.48 32.79 3.65
N MET A 134 15.17 32.26 2.47
CA MET A 134 15.02 33.10 1.28
C MET A 134 13.56 33.50 1.27
N MET A 135 13.28 34.53 2.08
CA MET A 135 12.04 35.27 2.03
C MET A 135 11.80 35.76 0.60
N LYS A 136 10.52 35.75 0.27
CA LYS A 136 9.91 36.19 -0.97
C LYS A 136 10.39 37.59 -1.36
N ASP A 137 10.95 37.72 -2.55
CA ASP A 137 10.95 39.00 -3.25
C ASP A 137 9.55 39.16 -3.89
N THR A 138 8.72 39.99 -3.27
CA THR A 138 7.56 40.64 -3.89
C THR A 138 7.49 42.07 -3.40
#